data_AF-A0A1E5SS99-F1
#
_entry.id   AF-A0A1E5SS99-F1
#
_cell.length_a   1.000
_cell.length_b   1.000
_cell.length_c   1.000
_cell.angle_alpha   90.00
_cell.angle_beta   90.00
_cell.angle_gamma   90.00
#
_symmetry.space_group_name_H-M   'P 1'
#
loop_
_entity.id
_entity.type
_entity.pdbx_description
1 polymer ?
#
loop_
_entity_poly.entity_id
_entity_poly.type
_entity_poly.pdbx_seq_one_letter_code
_entity_poly.pdbx_strand_id
1 'polypeptide(L)'
;MIDQHQSEIIKNFLKEAKITDQGLMDDLLDHLSCDIELQMEVGASFEEAWPISREKILPKEPLQVQKDLEFLTTKTQNIMIKKIAYIGGYLSALCLCLAILFFSQSLISSKKVILQSQAMQIESYRLNLTMDNKERRKQLNEELSELSNQNALDRATKFENGELLLIISILTFGLTYLPYRFYSGFRKSEMELT
;
A
#
# COMPACT_ATOMS: atom_id res chain seq x y z
N MET A 1 33.49 -20.05 -34.54
CA MET A 1 33.63 -20.19 -33.09
C MET A 1 34.77 -19.30 -32.63
N ILE A 2 34.52 -18.39 -31.69
CA ILE A 2 35.56 -17.50 -31.16
C ILE A 2 36.53 -18.27 -30.27
N ASP A 3 37.78 -17.83 -30.23
CA ASP A 3 38.82 -18.46 -29.42
C ASP A 3 38.87 -17.90 -27.98
N GLN A 4 39.65 -18.57 -27.13
CA GLN A 4 39.76 -18.21 -25.72
C GLN A 4 40.36 -16.81 -25.49
N HIS A 5 41.21 -16.34 -26.42
CA HIS A 5 41.80 -15.01 -26.36
C HIS A 5 40.78 -13.93 -26.71
N GLN A 6 39.95 -14.18 -27.73
CA GLN A 6 38.84 -13.32 -28.14
C GLN A 6 37.78 -13.22 -27.04
N SER A 7 37.45 -14.32 -26.36
CA SER A 7 36.55 -14.28 -25.18
C SER A 7 37.13 -13.45 -24.03
N GLU A 8 38.44 -13.52 -23.79
CA GLU A 8 39.10 -12.68 -22.78
C GLU A 8 39.05 -11.19 -23.14
N ILE A 9 39.19 -10.83 -24.41
CA ILE A 9 39.05 -9.44 -24.88
C ILE A 9 37.66 -8.90 -24.55
N ILE A 10 36.61 -9.67 -24.85
CA ILE A 10 35.21 -9.28 -24.57
C ILE A 10 35.01 -9.14 -23.04
N LYS A 11 35.49 -10.11 -22.27
CA LYS A 11 35.35 -10.12 -20.81
C LYS A 11 36.09 -8.95 -20.14
N ASN A 12 37.28 -8.62 -20.62
CA ASN A 12 38.05 -7.47 -20.11
C ASN A 12 37.36 -6.15 -20.43
N PHE A 13 36.79 -6.01 -21.63
CA PHE A 13 35.98 -4.84 -21.99
C PHE A 13 34.77 -4.67 -21.06
N LEU A 14 34.03 -5.74 -20.77
CA LEU A 14 32.87 -5.70 -19.86
C LEU A 14 33.27 -5.33 -18.42
N LYS A 15 34.42 -5.82 -17.95
CA LYS A 15 34.99 -5.43 -16.65
C LYS A 15 35.41 -3.96 -16.61
N GLU A 16 36.09 -3.48 -17.66
CA GLU A 16 36.49 -2.07 -17.79
C GLU A 16 35.28 -1.14 -17.84
N ALA A 17 34.17 -1.60 -18.42
CA ALA A 17 32.88 -0.91 -18.43
C ALA A 17 32.17 -0.88 -17.06
N LYS A 18 32.80 -1.41 -16.00
CA LYS A 18 32.32 -1.45 -14.61
C LYS A 18 31.02 -2.23 -14.41
N ILE A 19 30.78 -3.27 -15.21
CA ILE A 19 29.68 -4.19 -14.96
C ILE A 19 30.01 -5.01 -13.72
N THR A 20 29.23 -4.85 -12.65
CA THR A 20 29.47 -5.53 -11.37
C THR A 20 28.59 -6.75 -11.17
N ASP A 21 27.49 -6.87 -11.93
CA ASP A 21 26.60 -8.01 -11.87
C ASP A 21 27.17 -9.17 -12.70
N GLN A 22 27.47 -10.28 -12.02
CA GLN A 22 28.13 -11.43 -12.63
C GLN A 22 27.22 -12.14 -13.66
N GLY A 23 25.92 -12.21 -13.40
CA GLY A 23 24.95 -12.84 -14.31
C GLY A 23 24.82 -12.05 -15.61
N LEU A 24 24.64 -10.73 -15.50
CA LEU A 24 24.61 -9.83 -16.65
C LEU A 24 25.92 -9.87 -17.44
N MET A 25 27.07 -9.97 -16.76
CA MET A 25 28.36 -10.08 -17.45
C MET A 25 28.46 -11.38 -18.26
N ASP A 26 28.00 -12.50 -17.71
CA ASP A 26 28.01 -13.79 -18.40
C ASP A 26 26.98 -13.82 -19.56
N ASP A 27 25.79 -13.25 -19.37
CA ASP A 27 24.76 -13.11 -20.43
C ASP A 27 25.22 -12.20 -21.58
N LEU A 28 25.85 -11.06 -21.26
CA LEU A 28 26.40 -10.15 -22.27
C LEU A 28 27.58 -10.77 -23.00
N LEU A 29 28.43 -11.51 -22.30
CA LEU A 29 29.53 -12.24 -22.91
C LEU A 29 28.99 -13.27 -23.91
N ASP A 30 27.97 -14.04 -23.53
CA ASP A 30 27.36 -15.05 -24.41
C ASP A 30 26.71 -14.41 -25.63
N HIS A 31 25.89 -13.36 -25.44
CA HIS A 31 25.24 -12.67 -26.53
C HIS A 31 26.21 -11.97 -27.49
N LEU A 32 27.25 -11.31 -26.98
CA LEU A 32 28.29 -10.72 -27.82
C LEU A 32 29.05 -11.80 -28.59
N SER A 33 29.40 -12.91 -27.93
CA SER A 33 30.09 -14.03 -28.56
C SER A 33 29.27 -14.61 -29.71
N CYS A 34 27.98 -14.85 -29.48
CA CYS A 34 27.09 -15.44 -30.48
C CYS A 34 26.89 -14.52 -31.70
N ASP A 35 26.76 -13.21 -31.51
CA ASP A 35 26.60 -12.25 -32.63
C ASP A 35 27.91 -12.10 -33.44
N ILE A 36 29.07 -12.10 -32.76
CA ILE A 36 30.38 -12.07 -33.43
C ILE A 36 30.59 -13.33 -34.25
N GLU A 37 30.24 -14.51 -33.70
CA GLU A 37 30.32 -15.78 -34.42
C GLU A 37 29.46 -15.77 -35.69
N LEU A 38 28.24 -15.23 -35.61
CA LEU A 38 27.35 -15.10 -36.76
C LEU A 38 27.95 -14.19 -37.84
N GLN A 39 28.59 -13.08 -37.47
CA GLN A 39 29.25 -12.19 -38.44
C GLN A 39 30.47 -12.85 -39.08
N MET A 40 31.22 -13.63 -38.30
CA MET A 40 32.37 -14.39 -38.81
C MET A 40 31.95 -15.51 -39.76
N GLU A 41 30.79 -16.13 -39.55
CA GLU A 41 30.21 -17.10 -40.50
C GLU A 41 29.89 -16.48 -41.87
N VAL A 42 29.56 -15.19 -41.91
CA VAL A 42 29.29 -14.45 -43.16
C VAL A 42 30.57 -13.91 -43.80
N GLY A 43 31.74 -14.17 -43.19
CA GLY A 43 33.07 -13.89 -43.75
C GLY A 43 33.78 -12.66 -43.18
N ALA A 44 33.25 -12.03 -42.12
CA ALA A 44 33.94 -10.94 -41.43
C ALA A 44 35.09 -11.48 -40.55
N SER A 45 36.17 -10.70 -40.42
CA SER A 45 37.19 -10.97 -39.41
C SER A 45 36.68 -10.60 -38.00
N PHE A 46 37.34 -11.10 -36.95
CA PHE A 46 36.98 -10.73 -35.57
C PHE A 46 37.10 -9.23 -35.34
N GLU A 47 38.13 -8.61 -35.90
CA GLU A 47 38.42 -7.17 -35.81
C GLU A 47 37.33 -6.32 -36.46
N GLU A 48 36.65 -6.85 -37.48
CA GLU A 48 35.51 -6.23 -38.15
C GLU A 48 34.18 -6.52 -37.43
N ALA A 49 33.98 -7.77 -36.99
CA ALA A 49 32.75 -8.22 -36.32
C ALA A 49 32.59 -7.62 -34.92
N TRP A 50 33.69 -7.41 -34.19
CA TRP A 50 33.70 -6.89 -32.82
C TRP A 50 33.06 -5.50 -32.68
N PRO A 51 33.51 -4.44 -33.38
CA PRO A 51 32.92 -3.12 -33.24
C PRO A 51 31.45 -3.07 -33.66
N ILE A 52 31.05 -3.86 -34.67
CA ILE A 52 29.66 -3.97 -35.14
C ILE A 52 28.77 -4.59 -34.08
N SER A 53 29.16 -5.75 -33.54
CA SER A 53 28.40 -6.48 -32.53
C SER A 53 28.29 -5.68 -31.23
N ARG A 54 29.37 -4.98 -30.87
CA ARG A 54 29.41 -4.08 -29.71
C ARG A 54 28.42 -2.92 -29.86
N GLU A 55 28.39 -2.23 -30.99
CA GLU A 55 27.47 -1.11 -31.20
C GLU A 55 26.00 -1.57 -31.24
N LYS A 56 25.76 -2.75 -31.80
CA LYS A 56 24.44 -3.37 -31.90
C LYS A 56 23.87 -3.80 -30.54
N ILE A 57 24.69 -4.44 -29.70
CA ILE A 57 24.25 -5.01 -28.42
C ILE A 57 24.39 -4.01 -27.27
N LEU A 58 25.36 -3.10 -27.33
CA LEU A 58 25.65 -2.12 -26.27
C LEU A 58 25.54 -0.69 -26.81
N PRO A 59 24.32 -0.11 -26.91
CA PRO A 59 24.16 1.27 -27.30
C PRO A 59 24.61 2.23 -26.18
N LYS A 60 25.59 3.08 -26.51
CA LYS A 60 26.05 4.29 -25.80
C LYS A 60 26.81 4.09 -24.48
N GLU A 61 26.34 3.31 -23.49
CA GLU A 61 27.12 2.99 -22.26
C GLU A 61 26.68 1.65 -21.62
N PRO A 62 27.58 0.64 -21.44
CA PRO A 62 27.22 -0.65 -20.83
C PRO A 62 26.71 -0.53 -19.39
N LEU A 63 27.16 0.50 -18.67
CA LEU A 63 26.68 0.81 -17.32
C LEU A 63 25.20 1.22 -17.28
N GLN A 64 24.67 1.78 -18.38
CA GLN A 64 23.25 2.13 -18.49
C GLN A 64 22.38 0.86 -18.54
N VAL A 65 22.85 -0.19 -19.22
CA VAL A 65 22.15 -1.49 -19.29
C VAL A 65 22.02 -2.11 -17.89
N GLN A 66 23.08 -2.06 -17.07
CA GLN A 66 23.00 -2.53 -15.68
C GLN A 66 22.04 -1.68 -14.85
N LYS A 67 22.08 -0.35 -14.98
CA LYS A 67 21.15 0.55 -14.26
C LYS A 67 19.69 0.32 -14.65
N ASP A 68 19.44 0.10 -15.93
CA ASP A 68 18.09 -0.18 -16.45
C ASP A 68 17.60 -1.55 -15.96
N LEU A 69 18.48 -2.56 -15.96
CA LEU A 69 18.18 -3.88 -15.42
C LEU A 69 17.87 -3.82 -13.91
N GLU A 70 18.71 -3.14 -13.11
CA GLU A 70 18.48 -2.94 -11.67
C GLU A 70 17.17 -2.18 -11.39
N PHE A 71 16.86 -1.18 -12.23
CA PHE A 71 15.62 -0.40 -12.15
C PHE A 71 14.39 -1.26 -12.45
N LEU A 72 14.45 -2.07 -13.50
CA LEU A 72 13.34 -2.92 -13.94
C LEU A 72 13.10 -4.10 -12.98
N THR A 73 14.16 -4.69 -12.43
CA THR A 73 14.06 -5.94 -11.66
C THR A 73 13.70 -5.74 -10.19
N THR A 74 14.21 -4.69 -9.50
CA THR A 74 14.36 -4.86 -8.04
C THR A 74 13.76 -3.77 -7.16
N LYS A 75 13.90 -2.48 -7.49
CA LYS A 75 13.61 -1.43 -6.48
C LYS A 75 12.21 -0.83 -6.59
N THR A 76 11.75 -0.44 -7.76
CA THR A 76 10.60 0.47 -7.89
C THR A 76 9.27 -0.21 -7.55
N GLN A 77 9.04 -1.42 -8.06
CA GLN A 77 7.81 -2.17 -7.80
C GLN A 77 7.74 -2.69 -6.35
N ASN A 78 8.85 -3.22 -5.82
CA ASN A 78 8.92 -3.68 -4.42
C ASN A 78 8.73 -2.52 -3.43
N ILE A 79 9.30 -1.33 -3.71
CA ILE A 79 9.13 -0.15 -2.84
C ILE A 79 7.68 0.36 -2.90
N MET A 80 7.05 0.38 -4.07
CA MET A 80 5.67 0.84 -4.22
C MET A 80 4.69 -0.09 -3.49
N ILE A 81 4.82 -1.41 -3.67
CA ILE A 81 3.99 -2.41 -2.98
C ILE A 81 4.16 -2.29 -1.46
N LYS A 82 5.40 -2.12 -0.97
CA LYS A 82 5.68 -1.86 0.45
C LYS A 82 4.94 -0.62 0.95
N LYS A 83 5.05 0.51 0.25
CA LYS A 83 4.40 1.77 0.64
C LYS A 83 2.89 1.62 0.69
N ILE A 84 2.27 1.02 -0.33
CA ILE A 84 0.82 0.78 -0.38
C ILE A 84 0.38 -0.10 0.79
N ALA A 85 1.11 -1.17 1.07
CA ALA A 85 0.79 -2.07 2.17
C ALA A 85 0.86 -1.37 3.54
N TYR A 86 1.90 -0.57 3.79
CA TYR A 86 2.02 0.19 5.04
C TYR A 86 0.93 1.26 5.15
N ILE A 87 0.72 2.07 4.11
CA ILE A 87 -0.32 3.12 4.12
C ILE A 87 -1.70 2.49 4.34
N GLY A 88 -2.03 1.43 3.62
CA GLY A 88 -3.31 0.74 3.77
C GLY A 88 -3.46 0.07 5.15
N GLY A 89 -2.37 -0.47 5.72
CA GLY A 89 -2.35 -0.96 7.10
C GLY A 89 -2.64 0.13 8.13
N TYR A 90 -1.99 1.30 8.02
CA TYR A 90 -2.26 2.45 8.89
C TYR A 90 -3.69 2.99 8.72
N LEU A 91 -4.14 3.12 7.48
CA LEU A 91 -5.49 3.60 7.17
C LEU A 91 -6.55 2.64 7.75
N SER A 92 -6.34 1.33 7.61
CA SER A 92 -7.20 0.32 8.22
C SER A 92 -7.25 0.46 9.75
N ALA A 93 -6.10 0.60 10.41
CA ALA A 93 -6.05 0.78 11.86
C ALA A 93 -6.77 2.06 12.31
N LEU A 94 -6.60 3.16 11.57
CA LEU A 94 -7.30 4.41 11.82
C LEU A 94 -8.82 4.25 11.70
N CYS A 95 -9.29 3.62 10.62
CA CYS A 95 -10.71 3.33 10.42
C CYS A 95 -11.27 2.44 11.54
N LEU A 96 -10.51 1.44 11.99
CA LEU A 96 -10.91 0.58 13.12
C LEU A 96 -11.06 1.38 14.42
N CYS A 97 -10.10 2.24 14.74
CA CYS A 97 -10.17 3.11 15.91
C CYS A 97 -11.40 4.02 15.85
N LEU A 98 -11.67 4.63 14.69
CA LEU A 98 -12.86 5.46 14.49
C LEU A 98 -14.15 4.65 14.63
N ALA A 99 -14.22 3.45 14.07
CA ALA A 99 -15.37 2.55 14.23
C ALA A 99 -15.67 2.26 15.70
N ILE A 100 -14.63 1.90 16.48
CA ILE A 100 -14.75 1.65 17.92
C ILE A 100 -15.23 2.90 18.66
N LEU A 101 -14.71 4.09 18.31
CA LEU A 101 -15.15 5.35 18.89
C LEU A 101 -16.62 5.63 18.59
N PHE A 102 -17.08 5.44 17.35
CA PHE A 102 -18.48 5.64 16.98
C PHE A 102 -19.43 4.68 17.69
N PHE A 103 -19.08 3.40 17.79
CA PHE A 103 -19.85 2.44 18.59
C PHE A 103 -19.90 2.83 20.06
N SER A 104 -18.76 3.25 20.63
CA SER A 104 -18.70 3.71 22.02
C SER A 104 -19.60 4.93 22.24
N GLN A 105 -19.58 5.91 21.34
CA GLN A 105 -20.46 7.07 21.42
C GLN A 105 -21.95 6.70 21.26
N SER A 106 -22.29 5.79 20.36
CA SER A 106 -23.66 5.28 20.18
C SER A 106 -24.19 4.67 21.48
N LEU A 107 -23.36 3.90 22.21
CA LEU A 107 -23.72 3.33 23.51
C LEU A 107 -23.83 4.40 24.60
N ILE A 108 -22.86 5.31 24.69
CA ILE A 108 -22.82 6.37 25.72
C ILE A 108 -23.98 7.36 25.55
N SER A 109 -24.44 7.63 24.31
CA SER A 109 -25.57 8.52 24.04
C SER A 109 -26.81 8.14 24.86
N SER A 110 -27.08 6.84 25.03
CA SER A 110 -28.23 6.36 25.84
C SER A 110 -28.21 6.86 27.29
N LYS A 111 -27.04 6.85 27.94
CA LYS A 111 -26.88 7.33 29.32
C LYS A 111 -27.03 8.84 29.41
N LYS A 112 -26.56 9.56 28.40
CA LYS A 112 -26.66 11.02 28.31
C LYS A 112 -28.13 11.47 28.25
N VAL A 113 -28.97 10.77 27.46
CA VAL A 113 -30.41 11.09 27.36
C VAL A 113 -31.10 11.01 28.72
N ILE A 114 -30.82 9.96 29.50
CA ILE A 114 -31.44 9.78 30.82
C ILE A 114 -31.10 10.96 31.73
N LEU A 115 -29.83 11.35 31.81
CA LEU A 115 -29.40 12.48 32.63
C LEU A 115 -30.00 13.81 32.15
N GLN A 116 -30.04 14.05 30.83
CA GLN A 116 -30.64 15.25 30.26
C GLN A 116 -32.15 15.30 30.50
N SER A 117 -32.85 14.16 30.37
CA SER A 117 -34.28 14.06 30.65
C SER A 117 -34.61 14.37 32.11
N GLN A 118 -33.79 13.89 33.05
CA GLN A 118 -33.93 14.19 34.47
C GLN A 118 -33.68 15.67 34.77
N ALA A 119 -32.64 16.26 34.19
CA ALA A 119 -32.35 17.68 34.34
C ALA A 119 -33.49 18.57 33.78
N MET A 120 -34.03 18.22 32.61
CA MET A 120 -35.13 18.94 31.97
C MET A 120 -36.43 18.85 32.80
N GLN A 121 -36.71 17.69 33.39
CA GLN A 121 -37.82 17.55 34.34
C GLN A 121 -37.63 18.50 35.53
N ILE A 122 -36.47 18.45 36.19
CA ILE A 122 -36.18 19.31 37.35
C ILE A 122 -36.32 20.80 36.99
N GLU A 123 -35.75 21.22 35.86
CA GLU A 123 -35.80 22.61 35.41
C GLU A 123 -37.24 23.06 35.10
N SER A 124 -38.01 22.22 34.42
CA SER A 124 -39.42 22.51 34.10
C SER A 124 -40.28 22.67 35.35
N TYR A 125 -40.03 21.90 36.41
CA TYR A 125 -40.72 22.04 37.69
C TYR A 125 -40.29 23.29 38.45
N ARG A 126 -39.04 23.73 38.27
CA ARG A 126 -38.50 24.91 38.94
C ARG A 126 -38.95 26.22 38.31
N LEU A 127 -38.95 26.33 36.98
CA LEU A 127 -39.22 27.58 36.26
C LEU A 127 -40.71 27.85 36.04
N ASN A 128 -41.51 26.81 35.83
CA ASN A 128 -42.92 26.94 35.45
C ASN A 128 -43.87 26.72 36.65
N LEU A 129 -43.57 27.32 37.80
CA LEU A 129 -44.38 27.21 39.02
C LEU A 129 -45.78 27.83 38.89
N THR A 130 -45.94 28.81 37.99
CA THR A 130 -47.20 29.56 37.76
C THR A 130 -48.06 29.00 36.63
N MET A 131 -47.54 28.08 35.81
CA MET A 131 -48.30 27.44 34.73
C MET A 131 -49.25 26.36 35.25
N ASP A 132 -50.36 26.17 34.53
CA ASP A 132 -51.26 25.05 34.81
C ASP A 132 -50.54 23.70 34.68
N ASN A 133 -50.89 22.79 35.59
CA ASN A 133 -50.27 21.47 35.70
C ASN A 133 -50.44 20.59 34.46
N LYS A 134 -51.50 20.81 33.66
CA LYS A 134 -51.74 20.06 32.43
C LYS A 134 -50.89 20.58 31.29
N GLU A 135 -50.78 21.90 31.17
CA GLU A 135 -50.01 22.58 30.12
C GLU A 135 -48.51 22.38 30.30
N ARG A 136 -48.02 22.50 31.54
CA ARG A 136 -46.61 22.20 31.88
C ARG A 136 -46.21 20.76 31.55
N ARG A 137 -47.08 19.78 31.86
CA ARG A 137 -46.83 18.37 31.55
C ARG A 137 -46.84 18.10 30.05
N LYS A 138 -47.70 18.80 29.30
CA LYS A 138 -47.76 18.71 27.85
C LYS A 138 -46.44 19.21 27.22
N GLN A 139 -45.99 20.41 27.59
CA GLN A 139 -44.73 20.98 27.08
C GLN A 139 -43.52 20.11 27.42
N LEU A 140 -43.41 19.67 28.68
CA LEU A 140 -42.32 18.77 29.11
C LEU A 140 -42.31 17.46 28.32
N ASN A 141 -43.49 16.85 28.08
CA ASN A 141 -43.56 15.62 27.29
C ASN A 141 -43.19 15.85 25.83
N GLU A 142 -43.57 16.99 25.25
CA GLU A 142 -43.17 17.39 23.89
C GLU A 142 -41.64 17.53 23.81
N GLU A 143 -41.01 18.30 24.70
CA GLU A 143 -39.55 18.47 24.76
C GLU A 143 -38.80 17.16 25.00
N LEU A 144 -39.28 16.31 25.91
CA LEU A 144 -38.70 14.99 26.18
C LEU A 144 -38.82 14.06 24.97
N SER A 145 -39.95 14.10 24.27
CA SER A 145 -40.15 13.29 23.06
C SER A 145 -39.24 13.74 21.93
N GLU A 146 -39.04 15.05 21.76
CA GLU A 146 -38.13 15.60 20.76
C GLU A 146 -36.68 15.22 21.08
N LEU A 147 -36.25 15.38 22.33
CA LEU A 147 -34.93 14.97 22.80
C LEU A 147 -34.70 13.46 22.58
N SER A 148 -35.72 12.63 22.87
CA SER A 148 -35.63 11.18 22.67
C SER A 148 -35.47 10.83 21.19
N ASN A 149 -36.27 11.43 20.31
CA ASN A 149 -36.23 11.20 18.87
C ASN A 149 -34.90 11.65 18.24
N GLN A 150 -34.41 12.83 18.61
CA GLN A 150 -33.13 13.35 18.14
C GLN A 150 -31.97 12.43 18.56
N ASN A 151 -31.97 11.96 19.81
CA ASN A 151 -30.94 11.05 20.30
C ASN A 151 -31.03 9.65 19.67
N ALA A 152 -32.23 9.15 19.39
CA ALA A 152 -32.41 7.89 18.67
C ALA A 152 -31.82 7.98 17.26
N LEU A 153 -32.04 9.10 16.56
CA LEU A 153 -31.47 9.36 15.24
C LEU A 153 -29.94 9.49 15.30
N ASP A 154 -29.40 10.29 16.22
CA ASP A 154 -27.95 10.42 16.42
C ASP A 154 -27.27 9.07 16.75
N ARG A 155 -27.93 8.24 17.56
CA ARG A 155 -27.45 6.90 17.90
C ARG A 155 -27.39 5.99 16.68
N ALA A 156 -28.45 6.00 15.86
CA ALA A 156 -28.54 5.20 14.65
C ALA A 156 -27.45 5.61 13.65
N THR A 157 -27.31 6.92 13.38
CA THR A 157 -26.30 7.44 12.46
C THR A 157 -24.88 7.10 12.92
N LYS A 158 -24.58 7.25 14.21
CA LYS A 158 -23.26 6.87 14.75
C LYS A 158 -22.99 5.37 14.65
N PHE A 159 -24.01 4.55 14.87
CA PHE A 159 -23.88 3.10 14.74
C PHE A 159 -23.59 2.71 13.29
N GLU A 160 -24.34 3.25 12.34
CA GLU A 160 -24.18 3.01 10.90
C GLU A 160 -22.80 3.48 10.40
N ASN A 161 -22.36 4.67 10.82
CA ASN A 161 -21.01 5.17 10.51
C ASN A 161 -19.90 4.26 11.07
N GLY A 162 -20.10 3.73 12.28
CA GLY A 162 -19.18 2.78 12.90
C GLY A 162 -19.08 1.47 12.10
N GLU A 163 -20.20 0.93 11.65
CA GLU A 163 -20.27 -0.27 10.82
C GLU A 163 -19.57 -0.07 9.47
N LEU A 164 -19.85 1.04 8.79
CA LEU A 164 -19.22 1.37 7.51
C LEU A 164 -17.69 1.48 7.64
N LEU A 165 -17.21 2.16 8.68
CA LEU A 165 -15.77 2.29 8.94
C LEU A 165 -15.12 0.95 9.29
N LEU A 166 -15.83 0.06 9.98
CA LEU A 166 -15.35 -1.29 10.27
C LEU A 166 -15.19 -2.11 8.98
N ILE A 167 -16.19 -2.07 8.09
CA ILE A 167 -16.13 -2.75 6.79
C ILE A 167 -14.95 -2.23 5.96
N ILE A 168 -14.80 -0.91 5.85
CA ILE A 168 -13.69 -0.28 5.13
C ILE A 168 -12.35 -0.69 5.74
N SER A 169 -12.24 -0.72 7.07
CA SER A 169 -11.03 -1.14 7.77
C SER A 169 -10.63 -2.57 7.41
N ILE A 170 -11.58 -3.51 7.46
CA ILE A 170 -11.33 -4.94 7.16
C ILE A 170 -10.96 -5.13 5.69
N LEU A 171 -11.68 -4.50 4.77
CA LEU A 171 -11.41 -4.59 3.33
C LEU A 171 -10.04 -4.03 2.99
N THR A 172 -9.71 -2.85 3.51
CA THR A 172 -8.41 -2.21 3.29
C THR A 172 -7.29 -3.10 3.84
N PHE A 173 -7.44 -3.62 5.05
CA PHE A 173 -6.46 -4.53 5.66
C PHE A 173 -6.23 -5.79 4.80
N GLY A 174 -7.33 -6.44 4.41
CA GLY A 174 -7.31 -7.69 3.66
C GLY A 174 -6.76 -7.55 2.24
N LEU A 175 -6.99 -6.41 1.58
CA LEU A 175 -6.55 -6.18 0.20
C LEU A 175 -5.14 -5.58 0.11
N THR A 176 -4.72 -4.75 1.06
CA THR A 176 -3.41 -4.07 0.95
C THR A 176 -2.35 -4.69 1.83
N TYR A 177 -2.62 -4.86 3.12
CA TYR A 177 -1.59 -5.22 4.09
C TYR A 177 -1.35 -6.73 4.12
N LEU A 178 -2.42 -7.52 4.10
CA LEU A 178 -2.36 -8.98 4.21
C LEU A 178 -1.56 -9.63 3.06
N PRO A 179 -1.80 -9.31 1.77
CA PRO A 179 -1.08 -9.95 0.66
C PRO A 179 0.41 -9.65 0.71
N TYR A 180 0.78 -8.40 1.04
CA TYR A 180 2.17 -8.02 1.22
C TYR A 180 2.84 -8.76 2.38
N ARG A 181 2.15 -8.93 3.51
CA ARG A 181 2.68 -9.67 4.66
C ARG A 181 2.92 -11.14 4.33
N PHE A 182 1.99 -11.80 3.61
CA PHE A 182 2.19 -13.16 3.14
C PHE A 182 3.35 -13.27 2.14
N TYR A 183 3.39 -12.39 1.14
CA TYR A 183 4.47 -12.37 0.14
C TYR A 183 5.84 -12.13 0.77
N SER A 184 5.95 -11.17 1.68
CA SER A 184 7.21 -10.89 2.38
C SER A 184 7.66 -12.04 3.28
N GLY A 185 6.73 -12.74 3.94
CA GLY A 185 7.01 -13.93 4.71
C GLY A 185 7.51 -15.09 3.86
N PHE A 186 6.84 -15.38 2.74
CA PHE A 186 7.20 -16.44 1.80
C PHE A 186 8.61 -16.23 1.22
N ARG A 187 8.91 -15.02 0.74
CA ARG A 187 10.24 -14.71 0.20
C ARG A 187 11.34 -14.81 1.27
N LYS A 188 11.02 -14.48 2.52
CA LYS A 188 11.98 -14.63 3.63
C LYS A 188 12.28 -16.10 3.91
N SER A 189 11.28 -16.98 3.88
CA SER A 189 11.50 -18.42 4.07
C SER A 189 12.30 -19.05 2.93
N GLU A 190 12.14 -18.62 1.68
CA GLU A 190 12.96 -19.11 0.56
C GLU A 190 14.44 -18.75 0.74
N MET A 191 14.74 -17.51 1.13
CA MET A 191 16.13 -17.06 1.36
C MET A 191 16.81 -17.69 2.58
N GLU A 192 16.05 -18.27 3.51
CA GLU A 192 16.61 -19.00 4.67
C GLU A 192 16.88 -20.48 4.34
N LEU A 193 16.39 -20.98 3.20
CA LEU A 193 16.56 -22.36 2.73
C LEU A 193 17.66 -22.53 1.66
N THR A 194 18.15 -21.43 1.08
CA THR A 194 19.31 -21.37 0.15
C THR A 194 20.57 -20.87 0.85
#